data_AF-A0A7S2BLL2-F1
#
_entry.id   AF-A0A7S2BLL2-F1
#
_cell.length_a   1.000
_cell.length_b   1.000
_cell.length_c   1.000
_cell.angle_alpha   90.00
_cell.angle_beta   90.00
_cell.angle_gamma   90.00
#
_symmetry.space_group_name_H-M   'P 1'
#
loop_
_entity.id
_entity.type
_entity.pdbx_description
1 polymer ?
#
loop_
_entity_poly.entity_id
_entity_poly.type
_entity_poly.pdbx_seq_one_letter_code
_entity_poly.pdbx_strand_id
1 'polypeptide(L)'
;MQNDATHEDANGETKSDGLSILNMVQHAVKTIITTLRDNDRLSLVTYGSTAEEKLSLTVMNEKGREEAVAAVAALRPTGCTNLWAGILEGMESLGRGDLQQQQAVSGGAEEAALIDAYAGTGTPAIARQKTLMLLTDGCPSVSCIPKGGHIAELQKYKDSHPGTSIQVNTFGFGYELDSKLLVDLAREGNGTFAFIPDAVLMGTTFVNSIANIRSTLATDASLSLMPKGGASFEGSCYGGHEAKDESWGRRVSLGCLPIGQMRDLVVPLKWADGFSVPEGQQGTATPYLEAVLTYSTPGKGSRMMQAKVMGSELDVRPKAVVALYRGRTVAEGMAACEELQKLMPTQSNSYGTRSAEARKRAAILSAGLNRSHQRLTLLGEDITTFLDPLKKQKETQVLGSRSLLGRIKTRMTRLGNRSKPKESSPLDDPAAAVAEAQRVDDEAQQVDDPAAAMAEAQAAYENLSALKNDITGRMEKSLTGHERFCRWGMHYNRALLRAHQMHMCTNYMDPGLQVYVGDLFESLKKEGDVAFLALPPPVAYNTSRSYISSTSNYRGSRASSTTSTAAARRTVTTPAINMDTYYAGSGGGCFGGASTVEVVVLAQSGCGGKGLTMRATPLEEVRPGDVVRVRKAGVG
;
A
#
# COMPACT_ATOMS: atom_id res chain seq x y z
N MET A 1 19.04 -3.73 -22.51
CA MET A 1 18.30 -2.74 -23.33
C MET A 1 17.51 -1.88 -22.35
N GLN A 2 17.32 -0.60 -22.63
CA GLN A 2 16.54 0.28 -21.74
C GLN A 2 15.06 0.06 -22.07
N ASN A 3 14.27 -0.39 -21.09
CA ASN A 3 12.85 -0.68 -21.27
C ASN A 3 12.04 0.62 -21.19
N ASP A 4 11.07 0.76 -22.09
CA ASP A 4 10.14 1.90 -22.12
C ASP A 4 9.16 1.81 -20.95
N ALA A 5 8.96 2.94 -20.27
CA ALA A 5 7.86 3.09 -19.33
C ALA A 5 6.58 3.29 -20.13
N THR A 6 5.71 2.28 -20.12
CA THR A 6 4.43 2.32 -20.83
C THR A 6 3.26 2.23 -19.86
N HIS A 7 2.18 2.96 -20.16
CA HIS A 7 0.98 2.99 -19.35
C HIS A 7 -0.27 2.75 -20.22
N GLU A 8 -1.33 2.24 -19.62
CA GLU A 8 -2.61 2.03 -20.32
C GLU A 8 -3.53 3.22 -20.07
N ASP A 9 -4.12 3.79 -21.12
CA ASP A 9 -5.11 4.86 -20.97
C ASP A 9 -6.51 4.32 -20.66
N ALA A 10 -7.48 5.21 -20.46
CA ALA A 10 -8.85 4.84 -20.13
C ALA A 10 -9.56 3.96 -21.19
N ASN A 11 -9.03 3.92 -22.41
CA ASN A 11 -9.56 3.13 -23.52
C ASN A 11 -8.86 1.77 -23.69
N GLY A 12 -7.85 1.49 -22.86
CA GLY A 12 -7.08 0.26 -22.95
C GLY A 12 -5.87 0.34 -23.89
N GLU A 13 -5.54 1.51 -24.42
CA GLU A 13 -4.41 1.68 -25.32
C GLU A 13 -3.11 1.90 -24.55
N THR A 14 -2.04 1.22 -24.96
CA THR A 14 -0.70 1.38 -24.37
C THR A 14 -0.01 2.61 -24.94
N LYS A 15 0.32 3.57 -24.08
CA LYS A 15 1.03 4.82 -24.38
C LYS A 15 2.41 4.84 -23.76
N SER A 16 3.31 5.60 -24.37
CA SER A 16 4.68 5.86 -23.88
C SER A 16 4.91 7.36 -23.82
N ASP A 17 5.39 7.85 -22.68
CA ASP A 17 5.73 9.25 -22.47
C ASP A 17 7.18 9.57 -22.89
N GLY A 18 7.86 8.63 -23.56
CA GLY A 18 9.28 8.76 -23.92
C GLY A 18 10.24 8.64 -22.73
N LEU A 19 9.76 8.13 -21.60
CA LEU A 19 10.56 7.81 -20.43
C LEU A 19 10.97 6.34 -20.44
N SER A 20 12.18 6.07 -19.97
CA SER A 20 12.55 4.70 -19.60
C SER A 20 12.26 4.42 -18.14
N ILE A 21 12.16 3.14 -17.77
CA ILE A 21 12.06 2.72 -16.37
C ILE A 21 13.23 3.27 -15.54
N LEU A 22 14.44 3.28 -16.08
CA LEU A 22 15.59 3.87 -15.38
C LEU A 22 15.42 5.37 -15.13
N ASN A 23 14.80 6.13 -16.04
CA ASN A 23 14.53 7.55 -15.80
C ASN A 23 13.52 7.73 -14.65
N MET A 24 12.51 6.87 -14.58
CA MET A 24 11.56 6.86 -13.45
C MET A 24 12.27 6.52 -12.14
N VAL A 25 13.12 5.49 -12.12
CA VAL A 25 13.92 5.10 -10.94
C VAL A 25 14.86 6.24 -10.51
N GLN A 26 15.56 6.88 -11.44
CA GLN A 26 16.42 8.02 -11.12
C GLN A 26 15.63 9.18 -10.50
N HIS A 27 14.44 9.46 -11.02
CA HIS A 27 13.57 10.51 -10.46
C HIS A 27 13.03 10.12 -9.06
N ALA A 28 12.63 8.86 -8.88
CA ALA A 28 12.24 8.33 -7.58
C ALA A 28 13.35 8.44 -6.52
N VAL A 29 14.58 8.05 -6.86
CA VAL A 29 15.71 8.14 -5.93
C VAL A 29 16.06 9.61 -5.61
N LYS A 30 15.95 10.53 -6.59
CA LYS A 30 16.09 11.97 -6.32
C LYS A 30 15.01 12.50 -5.37
N THR A 31 13.79 11.97 -5.45
CA THR A 31 12.71 12.27 -4.48
C THR A 31 13.10 11.80 -3.08
N ILE A 32 13.67 10.61 -2.95
CA ILE A 32 14.18 10.12 -1.65
C ILE A 32 15.25 11.08 -1.12
N ILE A 33 16.28 11.38 -1.92
CA ILE A 33 17.41 12.24 -1.51
C ILE A 33 16.93 13.62 -1.00
N THR A 34 15.94 14.21 -1.67
CA THR A 34 15.41 15.53 -1.32
C THR A 34 14.49 15.54 -0.11
N THR A 35 13.90 14.39 0.26
CA THR A 35 12.98 14.26 1.41
C THR A 35 13.64 13.76 2.69
N LEU A 36 14.89 13.31 2.60
CA LEU A 36 15.72 12.96 3.75
C LEU A 36 16.22 14.21 4.47
N ARG A 37 16.29 14.15 5.80
CA ARG A 37 16.81 15.25 6.64
C ARG A 37 18.33 15.28 6.60
N ASP A 38 18.90 16.41 7.00
CA ASP A 38 20.35 16.63 6.99
C ASP A 38 21.15 15.64 7.85
N ASN A 39 20.49 14.95 8.79
CA ASN A 39 21.09 13.95 9.67
C ASN A 39 20.80 12.50 9.24
N ASP A 40 19.96 12.28 8.23
CA ASP A 40 19.69 10.96 7.69
C ASP A 40 20.87 10.52 6.80
N ARG A 41 21.01 9.21 6.59
CA ARG A 41 22.10 8.64 5.79
C ARG A 41 21.53 7.80 4.66
N LEU A 42 22.17 7.86 3.49
CA LEU A 42 21.81 7.09 2.31
C LEU A 42 23.05 6.44 1.73
N SER A 43 22.95 5.15 1.40
CA SER A 43 23.87 4.47 0.48
C SER A 43 23.13 4.12 -0.80
N LEU A 44 23.85 4.02 -1.90
CA LEU A 44 23.31 3.65 -3.21
C LEU A 44 24.01 2.40 -3.72
N VAL A 45 23.26 1.30 -3.79
CA VAL A 45 23.75 0.03 -4.34
C VAL A 45 23.08 -0.21 -5.69
N THR A 46 23.90 -0.49 -6.70
CA THR A 46 23.44 -0.98 -8.00
C THR A 46 23.64 -2.48 -8.07
N TYR A 47 22.72 -3.17 -8.74
CA TYR A 47 22.88 -4.60 -8.98
C TYR A 47 22.51 -4.94 -10.43
N GLY A 48 23.30 -5.86 -10.98
CA GLY A 48 23.13 -6.46 -12.28
C GLY A 48 23.50 -7.94 -12.17
N SER A 49 24.54 -8.36 -12.88
CA SER A 49 25.18 -9.66 -12.63
C SER A 49 25.87 -9.74 -11.26
N THR A 50 26.41 -8.61 -10.81
CA THR A 50 27.03 -8.38 -9.50
C THR A 50 26.37 -7.19 -8.82
N ALA A 51 26.55 -7.03 -7.52
CA ALA A 51 26.17 -5.81 -6.79
C ALA A 51 27.40 -4.93 -6.55
N GLU A 52 27.21 -3.62 -6.59
CA GLU A 52 28.26 -2.62 -6.38
C GLU A 52 27.69 -1.42 -5.63
N GLU A 53 28.38 -1.00 -4.57
CA GLU A 53 28.09 0.23 -3.84
C GLU A 53 28.61 1.43 -4.64
N LYS A 54 27.69 2.23 -5.19
CA LYS A 54 27.98 3.45 -5.96
C LYS A 54 28.11 4.70 -5.09
N LEU A 55 27.47 4.68 -3.93
CA LEU A 55 27.60 5.69 -2.90
C LEU A 55 27.66 4.96 -1.56
N SER A 56 28.75 5.14 -0.83
CA SER A 56 28.85 4.67 0.55
C SER A 56 27.83 5.38 1.44
N LEU A 57 27.57 4.84 2.63
CA LEU A 57 26.59 5.41 3.54
C LEU A 57 26.93 6.88 3.92
N THR A 58 26.28 7.83 3.23
CA THR A 58 26.62 9.25 3.23
C THR A 58 25.55 10.05 3.96
N VAL A 59 25.94 11.05 4.75
CA VAL A 59 25.00 11.96 5.43
C VAL A 59 24.34 12.89 4.42
N MET A 60 23.01 13.00 4.45
CA MET A 60 22.22 13.77 3.47
C MET A 60 22.17 15.28 3.77
N ASN A 61 23.31 15.86 4.15
CA ASN A 61 23.50 17.31 4.15
C ASN A 61 23.65 17.84 2.71
N GLU A 62 23.81 19.16 2.53
CA GLU A 62 23.93 19.79 1.20
C GLU A 62 24.94 19.07 0.28
N LYS A 63 26.17 18.88 0.75
CA LYS A 63 27.23 18.19 0.01
C LYS A 63 26.88 16.72 -0.29
N GLY A 64 26.38 15.98 0.71
CA GLY A 64 26.02 14.58 0.52
C GLY A 64 24.86 14.38 -0.44
N ARG A 65 23.91 15.32 -0.49
CA ARG A 65 22.84 15.34 -1.50
C ARG A 65 23.39 15.56 -2.89
N GLU A 66 24.35 16.47 -3.08
CA GLU A 66 25.01 16.67 -4.38
C GLU A 66 25.72 15.41 -4.86
N GLU A 67 26.51 14.76 -3.99
CA GLU A 67 27.19 13.50 -4.27
C GLU A 67 26.20 12.38 -4.63
N ALA A 68 25.10 12.27 -3.88
CA ALA A 68 24.06 11.28 -4.14
C ALA A 68 23.34 11.53 -5.49
N VAL A 69 22.99 12.78 -5.79
CA VAL A 69 22.36 13.14 -7.07
C VAL A 69 23.29 12.86 -8.24
N ALA A 70 24.59 13.13 -8.10
CA ALA A 70 25.59 12.81 -9.11
C ALA A 70 25.72 11.29 -9.32
N ALA A 71 25.76 10.50 -8.25
CA ALA A 71 25.79 9.04 -8.33
C ALA A 71 24.53 8.48 -9.04
N VAL A 72 23.35 9.02 -8.75
CA VAL A 72 22.09 8.64 -9.41
C VAL A 72 22.10 8.98 -10.91
N ALA A 73 22.64 10.14 -11.28
CA ALA A 73 22.75 10.54 -12.69
C ALA A 73 23.71 9.64 -13.49
N ALA A 74 24.70 9.04 -12.83
CA ALA A 74 25.67 8.13 -13.43
C ALA A 74 25.13 6.71 -13.65
N LEU A 75 23.95 6.35 -13.10
CA LEU A 75 23.37 5.01 -13.23
C LEU A 75 23.15 4.60 -14.68
N ARG A 76 23.48 3.35 -15.02
CA ARG A 76 23.29 2.75 -16.34
C ARG A 76 22.72 1.33 -16.18
N PRO A 77 21.86 0.85 -17.11
CA PRO A 77 21.42 -0.54 -17.08
C PRO A 77 22.58 -1.48 -17.39
N THR A 78 22.77 -2.53 -16.61
CA THR A 78 23.88 -3.49 -16.80
C THR A 78 23.46 -4.91 -16.45
N GLY A 79 24.01 -5.89 -17.18
CA GLY A 79 23.99 -7.29 -16.78
C GLY A 79 22.59 -7.93 -16.73
N CYS A 80 22.45 -8.89 -15.81
CA CYS A 80 21.21 -9.59 -15.52
C CYS A 80 20.59 -9.10 -14.19
N THR A 81 19.59 -9.80 -13.63
CA THR A 81 18.94 -9.38 -12.38
C THR A 81 19.34 -10.30 -11.23
N ASN A 82 20.37 -9.92 -10.46
CA ASN A 82 20.80 -10.62 -9.24
C ASN A 82 20.24 -9.94 -7.98
N LEU A 83 18.96 -10.21 -7.66
CA LEU A 83 18.28 -9.60 -6.51
C LEU A 83 19.00 -9.87 -5.19
N TRP A 84 19.44 -11.11 -4.95
CA TRP A 84 20.09 -11.46 -3.69
C TRP A 84 21.39 -10.68 -3.46
N ALA A 85 22.24 -10.54 -4.48
CA ALA A 85 23.47 -9.76 -4.36
C ALA A 85 23.17 -8.30 -4.00
N GLY A 86 22.14 -7.69 -4.61
CA GLY A 86 21.72 -6.33 -4.28
C GLY A 86 21.19 -6.20 -2.85
N ILE A 87 20.36 -7.15 -2.40
CA ILE A 87 19.82 -7.18 -1.04
C ILE A 87 20.94 -7.34 -0.01
N LEU A 88 21.83 -8.31 -0.22
CA LEU A 88 22.95 -8.58 0.67
C LEU A 88 23.87 -7.36 0.78
N GLU A 89 24.31 -6.79 -0.34
CA GLU A 89 25.19 -5.62 -0.34
C GLU A 89 24.51 -4.39 0.32
N GLY A 90 23.20 -4.21 0.11
CA GLY A 90 22.44 -3.16 0.78
C GLY A 90 22.39 -3.34 2.30
N MET A 91 22.18 -4.57 2.79
CA MET A 91 22.20 -4.86 4.24
C MET A 91 23.60 -4.72 4.83
N GLU A 92 24.64 -5.18 4.12
CA GLU A 92 26.05 -5.02 4.52
C GLU A 92 26.45 -3.55 4.60
N SER A 93 26.04 -2.72 3.63
CA SER A 93 26.27 -1.27 3.64
C SER A 93 25.66 -0.61 4.90
N LEU A 94 24.43 -1.01 5.27
CA LEU A 94 23.79 -0.55 6.51
C LEU A 94 24.51 -1.06 7.77
N GLY A 95 25.03 -2.29 7.75
CA GLY A 95 25.81 -2.89 8.84
C GLY A 95 27.17 -2.22 9.05
N ARG A 96 27.89 -1.90 7.97
CA ARG A 96 29.17 -1.15 8.02
C ARG A 96 29.00 0.22 8.68
N GLY A 97 27.84 0.87 8.47
CA GLY A 97 27.49 2.12 9.12
C GLY A 97 27.42 2.07 10.64
N ASP A 98 27.08 0.91 11.22
CA ASP A 98 27.10 0.72 12.68
C ASP A 98 28.53 0.61 13.21
N LEU A 99 29.39 -0.14 12.52
CA LEU A 99 30.78 -0.36 12.92
C LEU A 99 31.56 0.95 12.92
N GLN A 100 31.39 1.77 11.89
CA GLN A 100 31.99 3.11 11.83
C GLN A 100 31.48 4.01 12.96
N GLN A 101 30.18 3.93 13.28
CA GLN A 101 29.59 4.71 14.38
C GLN A 101 30.09 4.24 15.76
N GLN A 102 30.30 2.94 15.96
CA GLN A 102 30.86 2.39 17.20
C GLN A 102 32.34 2.78 17.38
N GLN A 103 33.14 2.73 16.30
CA GLN A 103 34.55 3.11 16.33
C GLN A 103 34.77 4.61 16.58
N ALA A 104 33.93 5.49 16.00
CA ALA A 104 33.97 6.93 16.26
C ALA A 104 33.66 7.27 17.73
N VAL A 105 32.71 6.57 18.35
CA VAL A 105 32.35 6.77 19.77
C VAL A 105 33.49 6.35 20.72
N SER A 106 34.32 5.38 20.33
CA SER A 106 35.50 4.97 21.09
C SER A 106 36.76 5.83 20.87
N GLY A 107 36.76 6.71 19.86
CA GLY A 107 37.94 7.41 19.34
C GLY A 107 38.27 8.78 19.96
N GLY A 108 37.41 9.35 20.80
CA GLY A 108 37.65 10.64 21.48
C GLY A 108 36.53 11.66 21.32
N ALA A 109 36.38 12.54 22.32
CA ALA A 109 35.21 13.37 22.56
C ALA A 109 34.89 14.45 21.50
N GLU A 110 35.84 14.85 20.66
CA GLU A 110 35.62 15.94 19.69
C GLU A 110 34.80 15.52 18.46
N GLU A 111 34.89 14.27 18.00
CA GLU A 111 34.12 13.78 16.85
C GLU A 111 32.73 13.28 17.25
N ALA A 112 32.58 12.87 18.52
CA ALA A 112 31.28 12.61 19.15
C ALA A 112 30.42 13.88 19.29
N ALA A 113 31.03 15.07 19.39
CA ALA A 113 30.33 16.35 19.52
C ALA A 113 29.52 16.73 18.26
N LEU A 114 29.92 16.26 17.07
CA LEU A 114 29.15 16.45 15.82
C LEU A 114 27.88 15.59 15.78
N ILE A 115 27.83 14.51 16.58
CA ILE A 115 26.64 13.66 16.74
C ILE A 115 25.68 14.25 17.81
N ASP A 116 26.20 15.04 18.76
CA ASP A 116 25.49 15.52 19.96
C ASP A 116 24.80 16.88 19.78
N ALA A 117 25.13 17.65 18.74
CA ALA A 117 24.68 19.04 18.60
C ALA A 117 23.17 19.27 18.34
N TYR A 118 22.37 18.22 18.10
CA TYR A 118 20.94 18.36 17.75
C TYR A 118 19.95 17.76 18.76
N ALA A 119 20.42 17.05 19.78
CA ALA A 119 19.60 16.70 20.95
C ALA A 119 20.18 17.48 22.12
N GLY A 120 19.53 18.58 22.54
CA GLY A 120 19.96 19.42 23.67
C GLY A 120 19.93 18.72 25.04
N THR A 121 20.32 17.45 25.12
CA THR A 121 20.18 16.57 26.27
C THR A 121 21.41 15.69 26.56
N GLY A 122 22.53 15.84 25.83
CA GLY A 122 23.77 15.10 26.11
C GLY A 122 23.61 13.58 26.03
N THR A 123 22.94 13.11 24.98
CA THR A 123 22.54 11.70 24.84
C THR A 123 23.46 10.94 23.87
N PRO A 124 24.13 9.85 24.32
CA PRO A 124 25.05 9.08 23.47
C PRO A 124 24.37 8.40 22.27
N ALA A 125 25.11 8.28 21.16
CA ALA A 125 24.76 7.73 19.85
C ALA A 125 23.42 6.96 19.76
N ILE A 126 22.41 7.62 19.19
CA ILE A 126 21.07 7.07 18.95
C ILE A 126 21.15 5.94 17.92
N ALA A 127 20.64 4.76 18.27
CA ALA A 127 20.49 3.66 17.31
C ALA A 127 19.49 4.08 16.22
N ARG A 128 19.91 3.97 14.96
CA ARG A 128 19.16 4.50 13.82
C ARG A 128 18.25 3.44 13.23
N GLN A 129 17.05 3.85 12.81
CA GLN A 129 16.19 3.01 11.99
C GLN A 129 16.89 2.71 10.67
N LYS A 130 16.85 1.44 10.25
CA LYS A 130 17.45 0.97 9.00
C LYS A 130 16.35 0.47 8.08
N THR A 131 16.37 0.98 6.86
CA THR A 131 15.42 0.57 5.82
C THR A 131 16.19 0.30 4.53
N LEU A 132 15.93 -0.86 3.94
CA LEU A 132 16.36 -1.24 2.60
C LEU A 132 15.19 -1.00 1.64
N MET A 133 15.42 -0.20 0.60
CA MET A 133 14.46 0.04 -0.48
C MET A 133 14.95 -0.66 -1.75
N LEU A 134 14.35 -1.81 -2.08
CA LEU A 134 14.71 -2.61 -3.25
C LEU A 134 13.86 -2.21 -4.46
N LEU A 135 14.50 -1.66 -5.50
CA LEU A 135 13.82 -1.19 -6.72
C LEU A 135 14.19 -2.09 -7.90
N THR A 136 13.22 -2.81 -8.47
CA THR A 136 13.44 -3.73 -9.61
C THR A 136 12.37 -3.56 -10.69
N ASP A 137 12.72 -3.81 -11.93
CA ASP A 137 11.81 -3.83 -13.08
C ASP A 137 11.60 -5.24 -13.67
N GLY A 138 12.24 -6.25 -13.06
CA GLY A 138 12.31 -7.59 -13.61
C GLY A 138 12.33 -8.71 -12.58
N CYS A 139 12.25 -9.95 -13.10
CA CYS A 139 12.43 -11.17 -12.34
C CYS A 139 13.93 -11.48 -12.12
N PRO A 140 14.31 -12.11 -10.99
CA PRO A 140 15.67 -12.58 -10.83
C PRO A 140 16.05 -13.56 -11.94
N SER A 141 17.24 -13.40 -12.48
CA SER A 141 17.76 -14.30 -13.49
C SER A 141 18.01 -15.69 -12.87
N VAL A 142 17.60 -16.75 -13.56
CA VAL A 142 17.64 -18.14 -13.03
C VAL A 142 19.00 -18.53 -12.46
N SER A 143 20.09 -18.14 -13.13
CA SER A 143 21.47 -18.40 -12.71
C SER A 143 21.90 -17.66 -11.43
N CYS A 144 21.14 -16.66 -11.02
CA CYS A 144 21.42 -15.79 -9.87
C CYS A 144 20.52 -16.09 -8.67
N ILE A 145 19.57 -17.03 -8.80
CA ILE A 145 18.73 -17.45 -7.68
C ILE A 145 19.61 -18.26 -6.71
N PRO A 146 19.69 -17.87 -5.42
CA PRO A 146 20.44 -18.64 -4.44
C PRO A 146 19.92 -20.08 -4.34
N LYS A 147 20.80 -21.05 -4.05
CA LYS A 147 20.41 -22.47 -3.95
C LYS A 147 19.27 -22.72 -2.94
N GLY A 148 19.23 -21.96 -1.84
CA GLY A 148 18.16 -22.02 -0.84
C GLY A 148 16.95 -21.13 -1.14
N GLY A 149 17.00 -20.32 -2.21
CA GLY A 149 16.04 -19.27 -2.49
C GLY A 149 16.28 -18.00 -1.66
N HIS A 150 15.79 -16.86 -2.16
CA HIS A 150 16.03 -15.54 -1.56
C HIS A 150 15.51 -15.43 -0.12
N ILE A 151 14.33 -16.01 0.18
CA ILE A 151 13.71 -15.90 1.51
C ILE A 151 14.54 -16.65 2.56
N ALA A 152 15.00 -17.86 2.26
CA ALA A 152 15.81 -18.62 3.18
C ALA A 152 17.18 -17.96 3.43
N GLU A 153 17.80 -17.36 2.41
CA GLU A 153 19.03 -16.61 2.61
C GLU A 153 18.82 -15.32 3.41
N LEU A 154 17.70 -14.62 3.22
CA LEU A 154 17.34 -13.46 4.04
C LEU A 154 17.12 -13.84 5.51
N GLN A 155 16.44 -14.96 5.76
CA GLN A 155 16.27 -15.51 7.11
C GLN A 155 17.62 -15.85 7.76
N LYS A 156 18.49 -16.57 7.04
CA LYS A 156 19.85 -16.88 7.52
C LYS A 156 20.64 -15.61 7.86
N TYR A 157 20.53 -14.56 7.04
CA TYR A 157 21.19 -13.29 7.31
C TYR A 157 20.67 -12.63 8.59
N LYS A 158 19.35 -12.61 8.79
CA LYS A 158 18.74 -12.07 10.02
C LYS A 158 19.16 -12.87 11.26
N ASP A 159 19.21 -14.19 11.14
CA ASP A 159 19.64 -15.09 12.22
C ASP A 159 21.11 -14.89 12.59
N SER A 160 21.98 -14.60 11.61
CA SER A 160 23.41 -14.33 11.85
C SER A 160 23.72 -12.91 12.34
N HIS A 161 22.76 -11.98 12.25
CA HIS A 161 22.88 -10.59 12.70
C HIS A 161 21.80 -10.23 13.74
N PRO A 162 21.73 -10.93 14.88
CA PRO A 162 20.73 -10.66 15.91
C PRO A 162 20.87 -9.23 16.44
N GLY A 163 19.76 -8.49 16.51
CA GLY A 163 19.72 -7.09 16.94
C GLY A 163 19.82 -6.07 15.80
N THR A 164 20.11 -6.49 14.56
CA THR A 164 20.05 -5.63 13.38
C THR A 164 18.68 -5.75 12.73
N SER A 165 17.73 -4.90 13.16
CA SER A 165 16.42 -4.80 12.50
C SER A 165 16.54 -3.92 11.25
N ILE A 166 16.32 -4.52 10.07
CA ILE A 166 16.28 -3.83 8.78
C ILE A 166 14.88 -4.02 8.20
N GLN A 167 14.17 -2.92 7.98
CA GLN A 167 12.92 -2.96 7.24
C GLN A 167 13.20 -3.13 5.74
N VAL A 168 12.56 -4.06 5.06
CA VAL A 168 12.72 -4.26 3.60
C VAL A 168 11.45 -3.83 2.86
N ASN A 169 11.53 -2.74 2.12
CA ASN A 169 10.47 -2.27 1.24
C ASN A 169 10.84 -2.60 -0.22
N THR A 170 9.92 -3.20 -0.97
CA THR A 170 10.15 -3.61 -2.36
C THR A 170 9.29 -2.79 -3.32
N PHE A 171 9.88 -2.35 -4.43
CA PHE A 171 9.24 -1.52 -5.46
C PHE A 171 9.43 -2.19 -6.81
N GLY A 172 8.33 -2.62 -7.41
CA GLY A 172 8.32 -3.26 -8.72
C GLY A 172 7.86 -2.29 -9.81
N PHE A 173 8.69 -2.05 -10.81
CA PHE A 173 8.40 -1.18 -11.94
C PHE A 173 7.99 -1.98 -13.18
N GLY A 174 6.95 -1.52 -13.89
CA GLY A 174 6.48 -2.19 -15.10
C GLY A 174 5.82 -3.54 -14.81
N TYR A 175 5.67 -4.38 -15.83
CA TYR A 175 4.77 -5.55 -15.80
C TYR A 175 5.48 -6.92 -15.76
N GLU A 176 6.81 -6.96 -15.82
CA GLU A 176 7.60 -8.20 -15.90
C GLU A 176 8.21 -8.62 -14.54
N LEU A 177 7.37 -8.68 -13.51
CA LEU A 177 7.83 -8.80 -12.12
C LEU A 177 7.53 -10.17 -11.50
N ASP A 178 8.44 -10.66 -10.65
CA ASP A 178 8.09 -11.67 -9.66
C ASP A 178 7.51 -10.99 -8.40
N SER A 179 6.29 -10.45 -8.52
CA SER A 179 5.64 -9.77 -7.41
C SER A 179 5.40 -10.65 -6.19
N LYS A 180 5.32 -11.98 -6.36
CA LYS A 180 5.21 -12.88 -5.20
C LYS A 180 6.49 -12.84 -4.40
N LEU A 181 7.64 -13.00 -5.06
CA LEU A 181 8.94 -12.91 -4.42
C LEU A 181 9.14 -11.54 -3.74
N LEU A 182 8.74 -10.45 -4.39
CA LEU A 182 8.87 -9.10 -3.82
C LEU A 182 8.00 -8.90 -2.57
N VAL A 183 6.77 -9.42 -2.55
CA VAL A 183 5.94 -9.40 -1.34
C VAL A 183 6.52 -10.30 -0.26
N ASP A 184 7.01 -11.49 -0.60
CA ASP A 184 7.59 -12.40 0.40
C ASP A 184 8.85 -11.79 1.05
N LEU A 185 9.71 -11.13 0.26
CA LEU A 185 10.87 -10.37 0.76
C LEU A 185 10.44 -9.22 1.68
N ALA A 186 9.45 -8.44 1.27
CA ALA A 186 8.93 -7.35 2.09
C ALA A 186 8.27 -7.86 3.37
N ARG A 187 7.57 -9.01 3.33
CA ARG A 187 6.99 -9.66 4.50
C ARG A 187 8.06 -10.10 5.47
N GLU A 188 9.10 -10.77 4.99
CA GLU A 188 10.24 -11.21 5.81
C GLU A 188 10.97 -10.03 6.46
N GLY A 189 11.04 -8.89 5.78
CA GLY A 189 11.63 -7.65 6.31
C GLY A 189 10.64 -6.68 6.95
N ASN A 190 9.43 -7.08 7.37
CA ASN A 190 8.43 -6.20 8.01
C ASN A 190 8.10 -4.89 7.25
N GLY A 191 8.24 -4.89 5.93
CA GLY A 191 7.98 -3.74 5.05
C GLY A 191 6.82 -3.96 4.09
N THR A 192 6.74 -3.07 3.10
CA THR A 192 5.67 -3.01 2.09
C THR A 192 6.18 -3.35 0.69
N PHE A 193 5.27 -3.81 -0.15
CA PHE A 193 5.48 -3.93 -1.59
C PHE A 193 4.64 -2.89 -2.32
N ALA A 194 5.26 -2.14 -3.24
CA ALA A 194 4.57 -1.23 -4.14
C ALA A 194 4.74 -1.66 -5.59
N PHE A 195 3.63 -1.71 -6.32
CA PHE A 195 3.59 -1.94 -7.76
C PHE A 195 3.45 -0.60 -8.47
N ILE A 196 4.41 -0.27 -9.34
CA ILE A 196 4.50 1.01 -10.06
C ILE A 196 4.37 0.71 -11.56
N PRO A 197 3.14 0.72 -12.10
CA PRO A 197 2.91 0.44 -13.52
C PRO A 197 3.36 1.60 -14.42
N ASP A 198 3.34 2.84 -13.89
CA ASP A 198 3.55 4.05 -14.65
C ASP A 198 4.12 5.19 -13.79
N ALA A 199 4.45 6.28 -14.47
CA ALA A 199 5.08 7.45 -13.90
C ALA A 199 4.18 8.26 -12.96
N VAL A 200 2.85 8.18 -13.16
CA VAL A 200 1.86 8.95 -12.39
C VAL A 200 1.81 8.45 -10.94
N LEU A 201 1.87 7.12 -10.75
CA LEU A 201 1.85 6.54 -9.40
C LEU A 201 3.18 6.74 -8.66
N MET A 202 4.30 6.79 -9.39
CA MET A 202 5.65 6.77 -8.83
C MET A 202 5.88 7.85 -7.77
N GLY A 203 5.55 9.11 -8.07
CA GLY A 203 5.83 10.20 -7.13
C GLY A 203 5.16 9.98 -5.78
N THR A 204 3.84 9.74 -5.79
CA THR A 204 3.07 9.54 -4.56
C THR A 204 3.52 8.31 -3.78
N THR A 205 3.95 7.25 -4.49
CA THR A 205 4.45 6.02 -3.86
C THR A 205 5.71 6.28 -3.04
N PHE A 206 6.69 7.02 -3.59
CA PHE A 206 7.93 7.31 -2.86
C PHE A 206 7.74 8.36 -1.76
N VAL A 207 6.94 9.40 -2.00
CA VAL A 207 6.57 10.37 -0.95
C VAL A 207 5.89 9.68 0.23
N ASN A 208 4.87 8.86 -0.04
CA ASN A 208 4.19 8.09 1.00
C ASN A 208 5.13 7.08 1.67
N SER A 209 6.04 6.44 0.92
CA SER A 209 6.99 5.49 1.51
C SER A 209 7.92 6.17 2.51
N ILE A 210 8.49 7.33 2.18
CA ILE A 210 9.35 8.08 3.10
C ILE A 210 8.56 8.61 4.30
N ALA A 211 7.32 9.08 4.09
CA ALA A 211 6.44 9.47 5.18
C ALA A 211 6.11 8.30 6.14
N ASN A 212 5.87 7.09 5.62
CA ASN A 212 5.68 5.88 6.44
C ASN A 212 6.96 5.52 7.21
N ILE A 213 8.12 5.56 6.55
CA ILE A 213 9.42 5.27 7.20
C ILE A 213 9.67 6.26 8.33
N ARG A 214 9.52 7.56 8.09
CA ARG A 214 9.77 8.65 9.05
C ARG A 214 8.73 8.73 10.18
N SER A 215 7.55 8.13 10.01
CA SER A 215 6.52 8.02 11.05
C SER A 215 6.57 6.69 11.81
N THR A 216 7.47 5.77 11.47
CA THR A 216 7.57 4.46 12.14
C THR A 216 8.19 4.60 13.54
N LEU A 217 7.49 4.10 14.56
CA LEU A 217 7.97 4.03 15.95
C LEU A 217 8.72 2.73 16.23
N ALA A 218 8.12 1.61 15.83
CA ALA A 218 8.65 0.28 16.04
C ALA A 218 8.77 -0.43 14.69
N THR A 219 9.89 -1.09 14.43
CA THR A 219 10.13 -1.85 13.20
C THR A 219 9.70 -3.31 13.31
N ASP A 220 9.57 -3.80 14.54
CA ASP A 220 9.14 -5.16 14.85
C ASP A 220 8.26 -5.18 16.10
N ALA A 221 6.99 -5.44 15.90
CA ALA A 221 5.98 -5.58 16.93
C ALA A 221 5.22 -6.89 16.77
N SER A 222 4.87 -7.50 17.91
CA SER A 222 4.08 -8.72 17.97
C SER A 222 3.00 -8.61 19.04
N LEU A 223 1.87 -9.27 18.80
CA LEU A 223 0.75 -9.36 19.73
C LEU A 223 0.63 -10.80 20.23
N SER A 224 0.83 -11.00 21.53
CA SER A 224 0.64 -12.27 22.19
C SER A 224 -0.77 -12.34 22.76
N LEU A 225 -1.56 -13.30 22.31
CA LEU A 225 -2.98 -13.48 22.61
C LEU A 225 -3.16 -14.76 23.42
N MET A 226 -3.73 -14.65 24.61
CA MET A 226 -3.94 -15.77 25.53
C MET A 226 -5.43 -15.88 25.84
N PRO A 227 -6.14 -16.90 25.32
CA PRO A 227 -7.53 -17.14 25.68
C PRO A 227 -7.68 -17.37 27.19
N LYS A 228 -8.78 -16.88 27.75
CA LYS A 228 -9.14 -17.01 29.18
C LYS A 228 -10.61 -17.40 29.30
N GLY A 229 -11.06 -17.74 30.50
CA GLY A 229 -12.50 -17.96 30.77
C GLY A 229 -13.13 -19.07 29.91
N GLY A 230 -12.39 -20.15 29.61
CA GLY A 230 -12.85 -21.25 28.77
C GLY A 230 -12.88 -20.98 27.27
N ALA A 231 -12.47 -19.78 26.82
CA ALA A 231 -12.35 -19.46 25.41
C ALA A 231 -11.18 -20.22 24.76
N SER A 232 -11.33 -20.52 23.47
CA SER A 232 -10.28 -21.06 22.60
C SER A 232 -10.34 -20.41 21.23
N PHE A 233 -9.24 -20.41 20.48
CA PHE A 233 -9.24 -19.87 19.13
C PHE A 233 -10.08 -20.72 18.17
N GLU A 234 -10.76 -20.06 17.24
CA GLU A 234 -11.45 -20.69 16.13
C GLU A 234 -10.78 -20.24 14.81
N GLY A 235 -10.07 -21.17 14.16
CA GLY A 235 -9.37 -20.86 12.91
C GLY A 235 -8.25 -19.83 13.05
N SER A 236 -7.89 -19.20 11.92
CA SER A 236 -6.80 -18.23 11.81
C SER A 236 -7.26 -16.79 12.04
N CYS A 237 -6.33 -15.90 12.38
CA CYS A 237 -6.58 -14.47 12.38
C CYS A 237 -6.96 -13.99 10.97
N TYR A 238 -7.97 -13.12 10.86
CA TYR A 238 -8.30 -12.47 9.59
C TYR A 238 -7.27 -11.40 9.25
N GLY A 239 -7.16 -11.01 7.97
CA GLY A 239 -6.14 -10.07 7.51
C GLY A 239 -4.83 -10.74 7.08
N GLY A 240 -4.79 -12.09 7.08
CA GLY A 240 -3.65 -12.89 6.65
C GLY A 240 -2.36 -12.63 7.41
N HIS A 241 -2.46 -12.11 8.64
CA HIS A 241 -1.30 -11.89 9.51
C HIS A 241 -0.61 -13.21 9.81
N GLU A 242 0.72 -13.17 9.88
CA GLU A 242 1.49 -14.32 10.33
C GLU A 242 1.21 -14.56 11.81
N ALA A 243 0.66 -15.72 12.12
CA ALA A 243 0.31 -16.12 13.46
C ALA A 243 0.90 -17.49 13.76
N LYS A 244 1.50 -17.63 14.93
CA LYS A 244 2.04 -18.89 15.45
C LYS A 244 1.29 -19.28 16.70
N ASP A 245 0.72 -20.48 16.68
CA ASP A 245 0.09 -21.09 17.84
C ASP A 245 1.16 -21.65 18.77
N GLU A 246 1.02 -21.35 20.05
CA GLU A 246 1.90 -21.74 21.15
C GLU A 246 1.07 -22.42 22.25
N SER A 247 1.71 -23.15 23.17
CA SER A 247 1.00 -23.84 24.25
C SER A 247 0.19 -22.91 25.16
N TRP A 248 0.59 -21.65 25.26
CA TRP A 248 -0.04 -20.62 26.08
C TRP A 248 -1.05 -19.75 25.30
N GLY A 249 -1.12 -19.85 23.97
CA GLY A 249 -1.95 -18.96 23.16
C GLY A 249 -1.47 -18.82 21.72
N ARG A 250 -1.53 -17.61 21.18
CA ARG A 250 -1.16 -17.30 19.79
C ARG A 250 -0.32 -16.03 19.74
N ARG A 251 0.82 -16.06 19.05
CA ARG A 251 1.61 -14.86 18.74
C ARG A 251 1.32 -14.42 17.31
N VAL A 252 0.95 -13.16 17.12
CA VAL A 252 0.68 -12.56 15.81
C VAL A 252 1.72 -11.49 15.51
N SER A 253 2.40 -11.60 14.38
CA SER A 253 3.36 -10.60 13.91
C SER A 253 2.62 -9.39 13.33
N LEU A 254 2.87 -8.21 13.88
CA LEU A 254 2.30 -6.94 13.43
C LEU A 254 3.25 -6.17 12.49
N GLY A 255 4.54 -6.51 12.51
CA GLY A 255 5.58 -5.80 11.77
C GLY A 255 5.80 -4.40 12.33
N CYS A 256 5.89 -3.40 11.47
CA CYS A 256 6.12 -2.02 11.89
C CYS A 256 4.84 -1.30 12.36
N LEU A 257 5.01 -0.41 13.34
CA LEU A 257 3.97 0.42 13.92
C LEU A 257 4.28 1.91 13.74
N PRO A 258 3.48 2.65 12.96
CA PRO A 258 3.58 4.10 12.84
C PRO A 258 3.02 4.84 14.07
N ILE A 259 3.56 6.03 14.33
CA ILE A 259 3.07 6.96 15.35
C ILE A 259 1.70 7.49 14.92
N GLY A 260 0.74 7.48 15.85
CA GLY A 260 -0.58 8.07 15.65
C GLY A 260 -1.53 7.26 14.75
N GLN A 261 -1.16 6.02 14.37
CA GLN A 261 -2.00 5.15 13.55
C GLN A 261 -2.47 3.91 14.31
N MET A 262 -3.70 3.47 14.04
CA MET A 262 -4.29 2.29 14.67
C MET A 262 -4.04 1.01 13.86
N ARG A 263 -3.73 -0.07 14.58
CA ARG A 263 -3.61 -1.45 14.08
C ARG A 263 -4.70 -2.29 14.72
N ASP A 264 -5.69 -2.70 13.93
CA ASP A 264 -6.74 -3.61 14.36
C ASP A 264 -6.52 -5.01 13.79
N LEU A 265 -6.74 -6.00 14.65
CA LEU A 265 -6.65 -7.42 14.36
C LEU A 265 -7.98 -8.08 14.70
N VAL A 266 -8.44 -9.00 13.86
CA VAL A 266 -9.65 -9.80 14.11
C VAL A 266 -9.28 -11.25 14.34
N VAL A 267 -9.67 -11.76 15.51
CA VAL A 267 -9.33 -13.11 15.97
C VAL A 267 -10.61 -13.84 16.38
N PRO A 268 -10.99 -14.91 15.67
CA PRO A 268 -12.18 -15.65 16.05
C PRO A 268 -11.94 -16.52 17.30
N LEU A 269 -12.93 -16.55 18.19
CA LEU A 269 -12.91 -17.27 19.47
C LEU A 269 -14.19 -18.11 19.62
N LYS A 270 -14.08 -19.25 20.31
CA LYS A 270 -15.19 -20.16 20.63
C LYS A 270 -15.13 -20.63 22.09
N TRP A 271 -16.27 -21.05 22.61
CA TRP A 271 -16.46 -21.67 23.93
C TRP A 271 -17.05 -23.08 23.80
N ALA A 272 -16.83 -23.92 24.82
CA ALA A 272 -17.27 -25.32 24.81
C ALA A 272 -18.81 -25.48 24.77
N ASP A 273 -19.55 -24.60 25.45
CA ASP A 273 -21.01 -24.70 25.61
C ASP A 273 -21.81 -23.78 24.65
N GLY A 274 -21.20 -23.35 23.54
CA GLY A 274 -21.77 -22.34 22.64
C GLY A 274 -21.37 -20.91 23.01
N PHE A 275 -21.86 -19.90 22.28
CA PHE A 275 -21.43 -18.50 22.46
C PHE A 275 -22.05 -17.88 23.73
N SER A 276 -21.46 -18.18 24.90
CA SER A 276 -21.73 -17.44 26.12
C SER A 276 -20.43 -17.24 26.90
N VAL A 277 -20.10 -15.99 27.21
CA VAL A 277 -19.03 -15.68 28.16
C VAL A 277 -19.56 -16.02 29.56
N PRO A 278 -18.86 -16.84 30.35
CA PRO A 278 -19.30 -17.13 31.72
C PRO A 278 -19.42 -15.82 32.51
N GLU A 279 -20.60 -15.53 33.07
CA GLU A 279 -20.78 -14.42 34.00
C GLU A 279 -19.88 -14.65 35.23
N GLY A 280 -19.05 -13.66 35.56
CA GLY A 280 -18.23 -13.75 36.76
C GLY A 280 -19.09 -13.70 38.02
N GLN A 281 -18.54 -14.16 39.14
CA GLN A 281 -19.19 -13.95 40.45
C GLN A 281 -19.35 -12.45 40.70
N GLN A 282 -20.55 -12.02 41.12
CA GLN A 282 -20.91 -10.62 41.40
C GLN A 282 -21.00 -9.66 40.18
N GLY A 283 -21.37 -10.16 38.99
CA GLY A 283 -21.74 -9.28 37.88
C GLY A 283 -20.58 -8.57 37.18
N THR A 284 -19.34 -8.93 37.48
CA THR A 284 -18.16 -8.50 36.72
C THR A 284 -17.92 -9.45 35.54
N ALA A 285 -17.80 -8.92 34.32
CA ALA A 285 -17.55 -9.73 33.12
C ALA A 285 -16.23 -10.52 33.24
N THR A 286 -16.29 -11.84 33.03
CA THR A 286 -15.10 -12.70 33.09
C THR A 286 -14.18 -12.38 31.91
N PRO A 287 -12.89 -12.07 32.14
CA PRO A 287 -11.95 -11.86 31.05
C PRO A 287 -11.85 -13.10 30.17
N TYR A 288 -11.98 -12.92 28.85
CA TYR A 288 -11.95 -14.00 27.87
C TYR A 288 -10.71 -13.99 26.98
N LEU A 289 -9.97 -12.88 26.94
CA LEU A 289 -8.75 -12.76 26.16
C LEU A 289 -7.77 -11.83 26.88
N GLU A 290 -6.53 -12.28 27.06
CA GLU A 290 -5.43 -11.41 27.44
C GLU A 290 -4.61 -11.10 26.19
N ALA A 291 -4.40 -9.81 25.92
CA ALA A 291 -3.61 -9.35 24.78
C ALA A 291 -2.39 -8.57 25.27
N VAL A 292 -1.22 -8.97 24.80
CA VAL A 292 0.07 -8.41 25.20
C VAL A 292 0.83 -7.96 23.96
N LEU A 293 0.86 -6.65 23.74
CA LEU A 293 1.66 -6.03 22.68
C LEU A 293 3.10 -5.95 23.14
N THR A 294 4.02 -6.43 22.31
CA THR A 294 5.46 -6.43 22.55
C THR A 294 6.15 -5.82 21.34
N TYR A 295 6.96 -4.78 21.55
CA TYR A 295 7.63 -4.07 20.45
C TYR A 295 8.97 -3.51 20.88
N SER A 296 9.85 -3.27 19.91
CA SER A 296 11.14 -2.61 20.13
C SER A 296 11.18 -1.26 19.41
N THR A 297 11.70 -0.24 20.09
CA THR A 297 11.97 1.07 19.48
C THR A 297 13.46 1.17 19.18
N PRO A 298 13.86 1.72 18.01
CA PRO A 298 15.27 2.06 17.77
C PRO A 298 15.78 3.03 18.85
N GLY A 299 16.80 2.65 19.62
CA GLY A 299 17.38 3.50 20.66
C GLY A 299 18.25 2.75 21.69
N LYS A 300 18.95 3.48 22.56
CA LYS A 300 19.90 2.88 23.52
C LYS A 300 19.20 1.91 24.47
N GLY A 301 19.64 0.66 24.42
CA GLY A 301 19.16 -0.42 25.28
C GLY A 301 17.99 -1.24 24.74
N SER A 302 17.63 -1.11 23.43
CA SER A 302 16.54 -1.83 22.74
C SER A 302 15.54 -2.42 23.72
N ARG A 303 14.91 -1.53 24.49
CA ARG A 303 14.13 -1.98 25.63
C ARG A 303 12.86 -2.52 25.03
N MET A 304 12.67 -3.83 25.20
CA MET A 304 11.42 -4.45 24.81
C MET A 304 10.30 -3.76 25.60
N MET A 305 9.44 -3.05 24.89
CA MET A 305 8.28 -2.40 25.45
C MET A 305 7.14 -3.40 25.44
N GLN A 306 6.35 -3.37 26.51
CA GLN A 306 5.20 -4.23 26.66
C GLN A 306 3.99 -3.44 27.13
N ALA A 307 2.86 -3.65 26.47
CA ALA A 307 1.56 -3.17 26.92
C ALA A 307 0.60 -4.35 27.01
N LYS A 308 -0.21 -4.41 28.08
CA LYS A 308 -1.13 -5.52 28.35
C LYS A 308 -2.53 -4.99 28.56
N VAL A 309 -3.51 -5.68 28.00
CA VAL A 309 -4.94 -5.42 28.22
C VAL A 309 -5.71 -6.75 28.39
N MET A 310 -6.76 -6.70 29.20
CA MET A 310 -7.69 -7.82 29.39
C MET A 310 -9.00 -7.50 28.65
N GLY A 311 -9.35 -8.33 27.68
CA GLY A 311 -10.65 -8.34 27.02
C GLY A 311 -11.70 -8.97 27.92
N SER A 312 -12.64 -8.16 28.37
CA SER A 312 -13.78 -8.55 29.22
C SER A 312 -15.11 -8.01 28.69
N GLU A 313 -15.10 -6.99 27.84
CA GLU A 313 -16.29 -6.39 27.24
C GLU A 313 -16.70 -7.10 25.95
N LEU A 314 -17.96 -7.56 25.89
CA LEU A 314 -18.60 -8.01 24.66
C LEU A 314 -19.37 -6.85 24.03
N ASP A 315 -18.66 -5.98 23.31
CA ASP A 315 -19.26 -4.86 22.60
C ASP A 315 -18.98 -4.92 21.10
N VAL A 316 -20.00 -4.61 20.29
CA VAL A 316 -19.87 -4.53 18.83
C VAL A 316 -19.69 -3.08 18.45
N ARG A 317 -18.43 -2.67 18.31
CA ARG A 317 -18.09 -1.30 17.88
C ARG A 317 -18.04 -1.18 16.35
N PRO A 318 -18.45 -0.04 15.76
CA PRO A 318 -18.38 0.18 14.31
C PRO A 318 -16.98 -0.07 13.72
N LYS A 319 -15.91 0.27 14.45
CA LYS A 319 -14.53 -0.01 14.04
C LYS A 319 -14.21 -1.51 13.91
N ALA A 320 -14.83 -2.36 14.73
CA ALA A 320 -14.64 -3.81 14.65
C ALA A 320 -15.21 -4.38 13.33
N VAL A 321 -16.29 -3.77 12.83
CA VAL A 321 -16.88 -4.11 11.53
C VAL A 321 -15.94 -3.76 10.39
N VAL A 322 -15.34 -2.56 10.43
CA VAL A 322 -14.31 -2.14 9.45
C VAL A 322 -13.16 -3.15 9.43
N ALA A 323 -12.65 -3.51 10.61
CA ALA A 323 -11.56 -4.48 10.74
C ALA A 323 -11.93 -5.87 10.21
N LEU A 324 -13.17 -6.32 10.44
CA LEU A 324 -13.69 -7.60 9.95
C LEU A 324 -13.75 -7.64 8.42
N TYR A 325 -14.39 -6.65 7.79
CA TYR A 325 -14.51 -6.61 6.33
C TYR A 325 -13.15 -6.42 5.66
N ARG A 326 -12.28 -5.55 6.20
CA ARG A 326 -10.89 -5.44 5.73
C ARG A 326 -10.17 -6.77 5.82
N GLY A 327 -10.26 -7.43 6.98
CA GLY A 327 -9.60 -8.72 7.21
C GLY A 327 -10.07 -9.81 6.24
N ARG A 328 -11.37 -9.81 5.88
CA ARG A 328 -11.94 -10.69 4.84
C ARG A 328 -11.46 -10.33 3.44
N THR A 329 -11.46 -9.05 3.05
CA THR A 329 -10.94 -8.60 1.76
C THR A 329 -9.50 -9.04 1.56
N VAL A 330 -8.68 -8.84 2.60
CA VAL A 330 -7.27 -9.23 2.60
C VAL A 330 -7.11 -10.75 2.48
N ALA A 331 -7.85 -11.53 3.27
CA ALA A 331 -7.79 -12.99 3.24
C ALA A 331 -8.24 -13.56 1.89
N GLU A 332 -9.38 -13.13 1.36
CA GLU A 332 -9.92 -13.60 0.07
C GLU A 332 -9.01 -13.20 -1.09
N GLY A 333 -8.52 -11.97 -1.11
CA GLY A 333 -7.60 -11.50 -2.14
C GLY A 333 -6.27 -12.24 -2.15
N MET A 334 -5.70 -12.52 -0.96
CA MET A 334 -4.45 -13.28 -0.86
C MET A 334 -4.65 -14.74 -1.26
N ALA A 335 -5.72 -15.37 -0.77
CA ALA A 335 -6.08 -16.73 -1.17
C ALA A 335 -6.28 -16.85 -2.68
N ALA A 336 -6.93 -15.87 -3.31
CA ALA A 336 -7.05 -15.79 -4.76
C ALA A 336 -5.68 -15.73 -5.44
N CYS A 337 -4.79 -14.83 -5.00
CA CYS A 337 -3.44 -14.72 -5.57
C CYS A 337 -2.64 -16.02 -5.43
N GLU A 338 -2.75 -16.73 -4.30
CA GLU A 338 -2.07 -18.01 -4.06
C GLU A 338 -2.65 -19.15 -4.90
N GLU A 339 -3.97 -19.28 -4.95
CA GLU A 339 -4.66 -20.27 -5.79
C GLU A 339 -4.27 -20.09 -7.26
N LEU A 340 -4.33 -18.85 -7.75
CA LEU A 340 -4.03 -18.51 -9.14
C LEU A 340 -2.54 -18.68 -9.46
N GLN A 341 -1.64 -18.41 -8.49
CA GLN A 341 -0.21 -18.64 -8.68
C GLN A 341 0.10 -20.12 -8.94
N LYS A 342 -0.55 -21.04 -8.22
CA LYS A 342 -0.35 -22.49 -8.42
C LYS A 342 -0.75 -22.95 -9.84
N LEU A 343 -1.60 -22.17 -10.51
CA LEU A 343 -2.09 -22.44 -11.86
C LEU A 343 -1.21 -21.81 -12.96
N MET A 344 -0.33 -20.87 -12.60
CA MET A 344 0.62 -20.27 -13.54
C MET A 344 1.82 -21.19 -13.77
N PRO A 345 2.38 -21.24 -14.99
CA PRO A 345 3.62 -21.96 -15.23
C PRO A 345 4.75 -21.35 -14.40
N THR A 346 5.52 -22.20 -13.71
CA THR A 346 6.87 -21.83 -13.29
C THR A 346 7.66 -21.44 -14.55
N GLN A 347 8.49 -20.40 -14.45
CA GLN A 347 9.15 -19.72 -15.59
C GLN A 347 10.00 -20.62 -16.54
N SER A 348 10.00 -21.94 -16.38
CA SER A 348 10.80 -22.88 -17.19
C SER A 348 10.04 -23.56 -18.35
N ASN A 349 8.77 -23.26 -18.60
CA ASN A 349 8.03 -23.93 -19.68
C ASN A 349 7.64 -22.98 -20.81
N SER A 350 8.60 -22.75 -21.72
CA SER A 350 8.37 -22.24 -23.07
C SER A 350 7.65 -23.31 -23.93
N TYR A 351 6.44 -23.72 -23.54
CA TYR A 351 5.56 -24.41 -24.47
C TYR A 351 4.66 -23.38 -25.09
N GLY A 352 4.79 -23.23 -26.41
CA GLY A 352 4.09 -22.22 -27.19
C GLY A 352 2.60 -22.14 -26.87
N THR A 353 2.09 -20.92 -26.89
CA THR A 353 0.70 -20.50 -26.63
C THR A 353 -0.38 -21.23 -27.45
N ARG A 354 0.01 -22.14 -28.34
CA ARG A 354 -0.87 -22.95 -29.20
C ARG A 354 -1.09 -24.39 -28.72
N SER A 355 -0.43 -24.83 -27.64
CA SER A 355 -0.63 -26.19 -27.10
C SER A 355 -2.01 -26.35 -26.46
N ALA A 356 -2.62 -27.54 -26.61
CA ALA A 356 -3.86 -27.91 -25.91
C ALA A 356 -3.71 -27.78 -24.37
N GLU A 357 -2.51 -28.03 -23.85
CA GLU A 357 -2.19 -27.91 -22.43
C GLU A 357 -2.21 -26.44 -21.96
N ALA A 358 -1.74 -25.51 -22.80
CA ALA A 358 -1.80 -24.07 -22.50
C ALA A 358 -3.25 -23.57 -22.45
N ARG A 359 -4.11 -24.04 -23.38
CA ARG A 359 -5.55 -23.72 -23.38
C ARG A 359 -6.26 -24.28 -22.14
N LYS A 360 -5.94 -25.52 -21.76
CA LYS A 360 -6.48 -26.16 -20.55
C LYS A 360 -6.11 -25.36 -19.30
N ARG A 361 -4.84 -24.93 -19.17
CA ARG A 361 -4.39 -24.09 -18.04
C ARG A 361 -5.07 -22.72 -18.03
N ALA A 362 -5.18 -22.05 -19.17
CA ALA A 362 -5.88 -20.78 -19.29
C ALA A 362 -7.36 -20.90 -18.89
N ALA A 363 -8.02 -22.00 -19.23
CA ALA A 363 -9.40 -22.29 -18.81
C ALA A 363 -9.51 -22.50 -17.29
N ILE A 364 -8.60 -23.28 -16.69
CA ILE A 364 -8.58 -23.49 -15.24
C ILE A 364 -8.31 -22.17 -14.49
N LEU A 365 -7.35 -21.38 -14.96
CA LEU A 365 -7.03 -20.07 -14.42
C LEU A 365 -8.24 -19.13 -14.52
N SER A 366 -8.91 -19.09 -15.67
CA SER A 366 -10.13 -18.28 -15.87
C SER A 366 -11.26 -18.71 -14.94
N ALA A 367 -11.43 -20.01 -14.70
CA ALA A 367 -12.42 -20.51 -13.74
C ALA A 367 -12.07 -20.09 -12.29
N GLY A 368 -10.79 -20.14 -11.90
CA GLY A 368 -10.33 -19.66 -10.59
C GLY A 368 -10.50 -18.15 -10.42
N LEU A 369 -10.24 -17.39 -11.48
CA LEU A 369 -10.47 -15.95 -11.52
C LEU A 369 -11.94 -15.62 -11.32
N ASN A 370 -12.84 -16.29 -12.04
CA ASN A 370 -14.28 -16.08 -11.91
C ASN A 370 -14.79 -16.39 -10.50
N ARG A 371 -14.32 -17.47 -9.87
CA ARG A 371 -14.67 -17.79 -8.47
C ARG A 371 -14.19 -16.71 -7.49
N SER A 372 -12.96 -16.23 -7.67
CA SER A 372 -12.39 -15.19 -6.81
C SER A 372 -13.08 -13.84 -6.99
N HIS A 373 -13.38 -13.49 -8.24
CA HIS A 373 -14.20 -12.34 -8.59
C HIS A 373 -15.58 -12.42 -7.91
N GLN A 374 -16.31 -13.53 -8.06
CA GLN A 374 -17.63 -13.71 -7.43
C GLN A 374 -17.58 -13.56 -5.90
N ARG A 375 -16.56 -14.11 -5.23
CA ARG A 375 -16.40 -13.95 -3.77
C ARG A 375 -16.21 -12.50 -3.35
N LEU A 376 -15.38 -11.74 -4.08
CA LEU A 376 -15.17 -10.31 -3.80
C LEU A 376 -16.39 -9.46 -4.13
N THR A 377 -17.11 -9.77 -5.22
CA THR A 377 -18.37 -9.10 -5.56
C THR A 377 -19.39 -9.27 -4.45
N LEU A 378 -19.58 -10.51 -3.95
CA LEU A 378 -20.46 -10.78 -2.81
C LEU A 378 -20.04 -10.01 -1.55
N LEU A 379 -18.73 -9.88 -1.30
CA LEU A 379 -18.22 -9.09 -0.18
C LEU A 379 -18.55 -7.60 -0.34
N GLY A 380 -18.42 -7.04 -1.55
CA GLY A 380 -18.81 -5.66 -1.86
C GLY A 380 -20.32 -5.41 -1.76
N GLU A 381 -21.14 -6.39 -2.16
CA GLU A 381 -22.59 -6.38 -1.99
C GLU A 381 -22.97 -6.44 -0.50
N ASP A 382 -22.30 -7.27 0.29
CA ASP A 382 -22.51 -7.35 1.74
C ASP A 382 -22.20 -6.01 2.42
N ILE A 383 -21.08 -5.37 2.06
CA ILE A 383 -20.75 -4.01 2.54
C ILE A 383 -21.82 -3.00 2.10
N THR A 384 -22.27 -3.06 0.84
CA THR A 384 -23.32 -2.15 0.34
C THR A 384 -24.61 -2.31 1.12
N THR A 385 -25.06 -3.55 1.32
CA THR A 385 -26.27 -3.84 2.06
C THR A 385 -26.16 -3.39 3.52
N PHE A 386 -24.94 -3.38 4.08
CA PHE A 386 -24.66 -2.79 5.39
C PHE A 386 -24.72 -1.25 5.37
N LEU A 387 -24.19 -0.59 4.34
CA LEU A 387 -24.16 0.87 4.19
C LEU A 387 -25.51 1.48 3.79
N ASP A 388 -26.36 0.78 3.04
CA ASP A 388 -27.60 1.33 2.47
C ASP A 388 -28.58 1.90 3.51
N PRO A 389 -28.84 1.25 4.66
CA PRO A 389 -29.64 1.84 5.73
C PRO A 389 -29.01 3.13 6.28
N LEU A 390 -27.67 3.19 6.39
CA LEU A 390 -26.94 4.36 6.90
C LEU A 390 -27.05 5.53 5.92
N LYS A 391 -26.99 5.26 4.61
CA LYS A 391 -27.10 6.27 3.55
C LYS A 391 -28.50 6.88 3.46
N LYS A 392 -29.55 6.05 3.43
CA LYS A 392 -30.96 6.51 3.41
C LYS A 392 -31.30 7.36 4.64
N GLN A 393 -30.64 7.11 5.77
CA GLN A 393 -30.81 7.88 7.00
C GLN A 393 -30.02 9.18 7.03
N LYS A 394 -28.88 9.27 6.34
CA LYS A 394 -28.15 10.54 6.14
C LYS A 394 -28.97 11.56 5.33
N GLU A 395 -29.83 11.06 4.43
CA GLU A 395 -30.77 11.85 3.62
C GLU A 395 -32.05 12.23 4.39
N THR A 396 -32.35 11.55 5.49
CA THR A 396 -33.51 11.84 6.36
C THR A 396 -32.98 12.34 7.71
N GLN A 397 -32.76 13.66 7.85
CA GLN A 397 -32.45 14.25 9.16
C GLN A 397 -33.41 13.67 10.21
N VAL A 398 -32.88 13.27 11.37
CA VAL A 398 -33.57 12.63 12.52
C VAL A 398 -33.43 11.09 12.60
N LEU A 399 -32.23 10.62 12.90
CA LEU A 399 -32.07 9.47 13.80
C LEU A 399 -30.92 9.74 14.79
N GLY A 400 -31.22 9.68 16.09
CA GLY A 400 -30.22 9.83 17.14
C GLY A 400 -29.19 8.71 17.09
N SER A 401 -27.94 9.03 17.43
CA SER A 401 -26.74 8.16 17.33
C SER A 401 -26.90 6.76 17.94
N ARG A 402 -27.78 6.62 18.94
CA ARG A 402 -28.12 5.35 19.61
C ARG A 402 -28.79 4.32 18.70
N SER A 403 -29.71 4.76 17.83
CA SER A 403 -30.44 3.89 16.90
C SER A 403 -29.55 3.30 15.80
N LEU A 404 -28.47 4.00 15.46
CA LEU A 404 -27.47 3.59 14.48
C LEU A 404 -26.62 2.45 15.04
N LEU A 405 -26.11 2.63 16.26
CA LEU A 405 -25.33 1.62 16.99
C LEU A 405 -26.13 0.36 17.27
N GLY A 406 -27.39 0.48 17.73
CA GLY A 406 -28.26 -0.68 17.97
C GLY A 406 -28.46 -1.52 16.70
N ARG A 407 -28.67 -0.88 15.55
CA ARG A 407 -28.83 -1.59 14.26
C ARG A 407 -27.53 -2.23 13.75
N ILE A 408 -26.38 -1.56 13.95
CA ILE A 408 -25.06 -2.13 13.66
C ILE A 408 -24.86 -3.39 14.52
N LYS A 409 -25.18 -3.32 15.82
CA LYS A 409 -25.10 -4.45 16.76
C LYS A 409 -25.98 -5.62 16.33
N THR A 410 -27.28 -5.41 16.12
CA THR A 410 -28.22 -6.47 15.71
C THR A 410 -27.80 -7.18 14.42
N ARG A 411 -27.30 -6.43 13.43
CA ARG A 411 -26.90 -7.01 12.15
C ARG A 411 -25.59 -7.80 12.24
N MET A 412 -24.69 -7.39 13.12
CA MET A 412 -23.43 -8.11 13.37
C MET A 412 -23.66 -9.40 14.16
N THR A 413 -24.55 -9.42 15.15
CA THR A 413 -24.97 -10.67 15.83
C THR A 413 -25.48 -11.70 14.81
N ARG A 414 -26.23 -11.25 13.78
CA ARG A 414 -26.69 -12.11 12.69
C ARG A 414 -25.57 -12.60 11.76
N LEU A 415 -24.53 -11.81 11.53
CA LEU A 415 -23.38 -12.19 10.70
C LEU A 415 -22.44 -13.17 11.42
N GLY A 416 -22.26 -13.02 12.74
CA GLY A 416 -21.52 -13.98 13.57
C GLY A 416 -22.12 -15.39 13.54
N ASN A 417 -23.45 -15.49 13.41
CA ASN A 417 -24.17 -16.77 13.34
C ASN A 417 -24.24 -17.39 11.93
N ARG A 418 -23.81 -16.69 10.87
CA ARG A 418 -23.90 -17.18 9.47
C ARG A 418 -22.71 -18.04 9.01
N SER A 419 -21.75 -18.34 9.89
CA SER A 419 -20.52 -19.08 9.60
C SER A 419 -20.70 -20.59 9.37
N LYS A 420 -21.92 -21.14 9.45
CA LYS A 420 -22.19 -22.57 9.22
C LYS A 420 -22.80 -22.83 7.83
N PRO A 421 -22.40 -23.89 7.11
CA PRO A 421 -23.14 -24.36 5.95
C PRO A 421 -24.57 -24.73 6.39
N LYS A 422 -25.56 -24.44 5.54
CA LYS A 422 -26.97 -24.73 5.80
C LYS A 422 -27.19 -26.22 6.12
N GLU A 423 -27.45 -26.52 7.39
CA GLU A 423 -28.37 -27.57 7.80
C GLU A 423 -29.66 -26.91 8.32
N SER A 424 -30.78 -27.58 8.10
CA SER A 424 -32.16 -27.07 8.23
C SER A 424 -32.43 -26.28 9.52
N SER A 425 -32.95 -25.06 9.34
CA SER A 425 -33.32 -24.09 10.37
C SER A 425 -34.52 -24.50 11.23
N PRO A 426 -34.54 -24.14 12.52
CA PRO A 426 -35.74 -23.72 13.22
C PRO A 426 -35.73 -22.19 13.29
N LEU A 427 -36.45 -21.54 12.37
CA LEU A 427 -36.80 -20.12 12.41
C LEU A 427 -38.29 -20.01 12.10
N ASP A 428 -39.13 -20.06 13.13
CA ASP A 428 -40.57 -19.74 13.04
C ASP A 428 -41.10 -19.12 14.36
N ASP A 429 -40.27 -18.41 15.14
CA ASP A 429 -40.76 -17.65 16.30
C ASP A 429 -40.50 -16.13 16.18
N PRO A 430 -41.51 -15.34 15.79
CA PRO A 430 -41.46 -13.88 15.74
C PRO A 430 -41.21 -13.23 17.11
N ALA A 431 -41.56 -13.89 18.23
CA ALA A 431 -41.44 -13.31 19.57
C ALA A 431 -39.98 -13.24 20.04
N ALA A 432 -39.16 -14.23 19.68
CA ALA A 432 -37.73 -14.24 19.99
C ALA A 432 -36.96 -13.12 19.25
N ALA A 433 -37.35 -12.80 18.01
CA ALA A 433 -36.77 -11.71 17.24
C ALA A 433 -37.13 -10.32 17.78
N VAL A 434 -38.32 -10.18 18.39
CA VAL A 434 -38.78 -8.94 19.02
C VAL A 434 -38.13 -8.75 20.40
N ALA A 435 -37.98 -9.81 21.19
CA ALA A 435 -37.29 -9.76 22.49
C ALA A 435 -35.80 -9.42 22.37
N GLU A 436 -35.12 -9.93 21.34
CA GLU A 436 -33.71 -9.58 21.05
C GLU A 436 -33.56 -8.12 20.59
N ALA A 437 -34.52 -7.61 19.81
CA ALA A 437 -34.53 -6.19 19.41
C ALA A 437 -34.75 -5.26 20.62
N GLN A 438 -35.63 -5.65 21.55
CA GLN A 438 -35.88 -4.89 22.78
C GLN A 438 -34.69 -4.91 23.74
N ARG A 439 -33.98 -6.05 23.89
CA ARG A 439 -32.73 -6.12 24.66
C ARG A 439 -31.63 -5.20 24.11
N VAL A 440 -31.50 -5.12 22.79
CA VAL A 440 -30.52 -4.23 22.13
C VAL A 440 -30.87 -2.75 22.34
N ASP A 441 -32.16 -2.41 22.41
CA ASP A 441 -32.63 -1.05 22.73
C ASP A 441 -32.41 -0.68 24.21
N ASP A 442 -32.50 -1.64 25.13
CA ASP A 442 -32.22 -1.44 26.57
C ASP A 442 -30.71 -1.31 26.86
N GLU A 443 -29.84 -2.09 26.18
CA GLU A 443 -28.38 -1.95 26.30
C GLU A 443 -27.84 -0.66 25.66
N ALA A 444 -28.55 -0.08 24.69
CA ALA A 444 -28.20 1.21 24.08
C ALA A 444 -28.39 2.43 25.01
N GLN A 445 -28.91 2.23 26.22
CA GLN A 445 -29.09 3.29 27.23
C GLN A 445 -27.81 3.59 28.04
N GLN A 446 -26.76 2.76 27.93
CA GLN A 446 -25.46 2.92 28.62
C GLN A 446 -24.34 3.34 27.65
N VAL A 447 -24.44 4.52 27.03
CA VAL A 447 -23.33 5.10 26.25
C VAL A 447 -22.99 6.48 26.81
N ASP A 448 -21.78 6.60 27.37
CA ASP A 448 -21.30 7.77 28.12
C ASP A 448 -21.13 9.05 27.28
N ASP A 449 -21.09 8.97 25.94
CA ASP A 449 -21.04 10.13 25.04
C ASP A 449 -21.70 9.85 23.65
N PRO A 450 -22.91 10.40 23.38
CA PRO A 450 -23.61 10.24 22.11
C PRO A 450 -22.91 10.86 20.89
N ALA A 451 -22.08 11.89 21.07
CA ALA A 451 -21.39 12.59 20.00
C ALA A 451 -20.17 11.79 19.52
N ALA A 452 -19.38 11.25 20.45
CA ALA A 452 -18.27 10.35 20.14
C ALA A 452 -18.73 9.08 19.40
N ALA A 453 -19.83 8.48 19.85
CA ALA A 453 -20.48 7.35 19.19
C ALA A 453 -20.87 7.65 17.73
N MET A 454 -21.42 8.85 17.48
CA MET A 454 -21.79 9.29 16.14
C MET A 454 -20.57 9.49 15.24
N ALA A 455 -19.51 10.10 15.78
CA ALA A 455 -18.25 10.30 15.06
C ALA A 455 -17.61 8.95 14.68
N GLU A 456 -17.57 7.98 15.60
CA GLU A 456 -17.05 6.64 15.33
C GLU A 456 -17.87 5.92 14.23
N ALA A 457 -19.19 6.03 14.28
CA ALA A 457 -20.05 5.44 13.25
C ALA A 457 -19.88 6.10 11.87
N GLN A 458 -19.72 7.43 11.82
CA GLN A 458 -19.46 8.16 10.57
C GLN A 458 -18.10 7.78 9.98
N ALA A 459 -17.06 7.68 10.81
CA ALA A 459 -15.73 7.22 10.38
C ALA A 459 -15.78 5.77 9.85
N ALA A 460 -16.52 4.89 10.52
CA ALA A 460 -16.71 3.51 10.06
C ALA A 460 -17.44 3.44 8.70
N TYR A 461 -18.45 4.29 8.48
CA TYR A 461 -19.13 4.42 7.19
C TYR A 461 -18.16 4.83 6.08
N GLU A 462 -17.34 5.85 6.33
CA GLU A 462 -16.36 6.36 5.36
C GLU A 462 -15.30 5.30 5.03
N ASN A 463 -14.77 4.62 6.05
CA ASN A 463 -13.79 3.56 5.86
C ASN A 463 -14.35 2.37 5.08
N LEU A 464 -15.58 1.94 5.38
CA LEU A 464 -16.23 0.86 4.63
C LEU A 464 -16.58 1.26 3.20
N SER A 465 -16.99 2.52 2.99
CA SER A 465 -17.23 3.05 1.64
C SER A 465 -15.94 3.09 0.83
N ALA A 466 -14.83 3.49 1.44
CA ALA A 466 -13.53 3.52 0.80
C ALA A 466 -13.04 2.10 0.45
N LEU A 467 -13.12 1.16 1.40
CA LEU A 467 -12.81 -0.25 1.17
C LEU A 467 -13.67 -0.87 0.07
N LYS A 468 -14.97 -0.55 0.04
CA LYS A 468 -15.87 -0.99 -1.03
C LYS A 468 -15.40 -0.47 -2.39
N ASN A 469 -14.95 0.78 -2.48
CA ASN A 469 -14.44 1.36 -3.72
C ASN A 469 -13.17 0.65 -4.19
N ASP A 470 -12.30 0.21 -3.28
CA ASP A 470 -11.13 -0.61 -3.63
C ASP A 470 -11.56 -1.96 -4.22
N ILE A 471 -12.50 -2.64 -3.54
CA ILE A 471 -13.04 -3.95 -3.96
C ILE A 471 -13.69 -3.83 -5.35
N THR A 472 -14.67 -2.94 -5.50
CA THR A 472 -15.46 -2.77 -6.74
C THR A 472 -14.74 -1.99 -7.84
N GLY A 473 -13.55 -1.45 -7.53
CA GLY A 473 -12.73 -0.69 -8.45
C GLY A 473 -11.72 -1.56 -9.19
N ARG A 474 -10.44 -1.23 -9.01
CA ARG A 474 -9.33 -1.91 -9.70
C ARG A 474 -9.17 -3.35 -9.24
N MET A 475 -9.53 -3.69 -8.00
CA MET A 475 -9.40 -5.06 -7.47
C MET A 475 -10.34 -6.01 -8.23
N GLU A 476 -11.62 -5.71 -8.34
CA GLU A 476 -12.56 -6.51 -9.14
C GLU A 476 -12.14 -6.59 -10.61
N LYS A 477 -11.80 -5.45 -11.23
CA LYS A 477 -11.34 -5.38 -12.62
C LYS A 477 -10.11 -6.23 -12.88
N SER A 478 -9.20 -6.34 -11.91
CA SER A 478 -7.97 -7.10 -12.04
C SER A 478 -8.20 -8.61 -12.19
N LEU A 479 -9.36 -9.10 -11.73
CA LEU A 479 -9.72 -10.51 -11.76
C LEU A 479 -10.55 -10.89 -13.00
N THR A 480 -10.96 -9.93 -13.83
CA THR A 480 -11.74 -10.23 -15.04
C THR A 480 -10.79 -10.49 -16.21
N GLY A 481 -10.71 -11.75 -16.64
CA GLY A 481 -9.91 -12.18 -17.78
C GLY A 481 -8.46 -12.50 -17.43
N HIS A 482 -7.98 -13.66 -17.90
CA HIS A 482 -6.65 -14.17 -17.56
C HIS A 482 -5.50 -13.27 -18.03
N GLU A 483 -5.59 -12.67 -19.22
CA GLU A 483 -4.55 -11.79 -19.77
C GLU A 483 -4.32 -10.56 -18.88
N ARG A 484 -5.41 -9.93 -18.42
CA ARG A 484 -5.35 -8.77 -17.54
C ARG A 484 -4.75 -9.12 -16.18
N PHE A 485 -5.16 -10.24 -15.60
CA PHE A 485 -4.63 -10.69 -14.33
C PHE A 485 -3.12 -10.97 -14.42
N CYS A 486 -2.69 -11.69 -15.46
CA CYS A 486 -1.28 -12.00 -15.69
C CYS A 486 -0.44 -10.77 -16.01
N ARG A 487 -1.00 -9.75 -16.68
CA ARG A 487 -0.26 -8.53 -17.04
C ARG A 487 -0.05 -7.60 -15.84
N TRP A 488 -1.10 -7.30 -15.07
CA TRP A 488 -0.99 -6.35 -13.97
C TRP A 488 -1.79 -6.73 -12.73
N GLY A 489 -2.89 -7.47 -12.89
CA GLY A 489 -3.80 -7.74 -11.77
C GLY A 489 -3.14 -8.48 -10.61
N MET A 490 -2.28 -9.45 -10.91
CA MET A 490 -1.55 -10.21 -9.90
C MET A 490 -0.55 -9.36 -9.10
N HIS A 491 -0.01 -8.29 -9.69
CA HIS A 491 0.93 -7.37 -9.04
C HIS A 491 0.18 -6.37 -8.18
N TYR A 492 -0.87 -5.77 -8.76
CA TYR A 492 -1.73 -4.80 -8.08
C TYR A 492 -2.38 -5.39 -6.82
N ASN A 493 -3.02 -6.57 -6.92
CA ASN A 493 -3.65 -7.20 -5.76
C ASN A 493 -2.64 -7.42 -4.63
N ARG A 494 -1.45 -7.93 -4.95
CA ARG A 494 -0.39 -8.17 -3.98
C ARG A 494 0.06 -6.89 -3.26
N ALA A 495 0.22 -5.78 -3.98
CA ALA A 495 0.55 -4.50 -3.40
C ALA A 495 -0.58 -3.95 -2.50
N LEU A 496 -1.83 -3.93 -3.01
CA LEU A 496 -2.99 -3.43 -2.29
C LEU A 496 -3.25 -4.23 -0.99
N LEU A 497 -3.25 -5.55 -1.08
CA LEU A 497 -3.55 -6.43 0.05
C LEU A 497 -2.46 -6.35 1.12
N ARG A 498 -1.19 -6.24 0.73
CA ARG A 498 -0.10 -6.00 1.68
C ARG A 498 -0.24 -4.64 2.36
N ALA A 499 -0.66 -3.61 1.63
CA ALA A 499 -0.92 -2.29 2.21
C ALA A 499 -2.09 -2.30 3.20
N HIS A 500 -3.21 -2.97 2.89
CA HIS A 500 -4.30 -3.16 3.87
C HIS A 500 -3.92 -4.05 5.05
N GLN A 501 -3.05 -5.04 4.87
CA GLN A 501 -2.53 -5.85 5.96
C GLN A 501 -1.62 -5.02 6.89
N MET A 502 -0.76 -4.19 6.30
CA MET A 502 0.16 -3.31 7.01
C MET A 502 -0.44 -1.95 7.36
N HIS A 503 -1.73 -1.71 7.11
CA HIS A 503 -2.42 -0.41 7.32
C HIS A 503 -1.51 0.76 6.97
N MET A 504 -1.01 0.77 5.74
CA MET A 504 -0.11 1.81 5.26
C MET A 504 -0.72 2.45 4.03
N CYS A 505 -0.75 3.77 4.02
CA CYS A 505 -1.04 4.53 2.83
C CYS A 505 0.17 4.42 1.90
N THR A 506 0.10 3.59 0.86
CA THR A 506 1.23 3.36 -0.08
C THR A 506 1.06 4.11 -1.40
N ASN A 507 -0.16 4.54 -1.74
CA ASN A 507 -0.45 5.31 -2.95
C ASN A 507 -1.71 6.17 -2.73
N TYR A 508 -2.04 7.04 -3.69
CA TYR A 508 -3.21 7.93 -3.62
C TYR A 508 -4.46 7.40 -4.37
N MET A 509 -4.28 6.40 -5.25
CA MET A 509 -5.31 5.93 -6.18
C MET A 509 -6.35 5.03 -5.51
N ASP A 510 -5.99 4.41 -4.39
CA ASP A 510 -6.83 3.47 -3.67
C ASP A 510 -7.45 4.17 -2.44
N PRO A 511 -8.76 4.49 -2.47
CA PRO A 511 -9.46 5.18 -1.39
C PRO A 511 -9.30 4.53 -0.01
N GLY A 512 -9.38 3.20 0.08
CA GLY A 512 -9.30 2.51 1.38
C GLY A 512 -7.90 2.47 1.97
N LEU A 513 -6.87 2.95 1.25
CA LEU A 513 -5.55 3.22 1.82
C LEU A 513 -5.43 4.63 2.40
N GLN A 514 -6.26 5.59 1.96
CA GLN A 514 -6.18 6.99 2.42
C GLN A 514 -6.58 7.17 3.89
N VAL A 515 -7.21 6.15 4.48
CA VAL A 515 -7.61 6.12 5.90
C VAL A 515 -6.44 5.75 6.82
N TYR A 516 -5.33 5.26 6.26
CA TYR A 516 -4.14 4.84 6.99
C TYR A 516 -3.14 5.98 7.13
N VAL A 517 -3.63 7.07 7.72
CA VAL A 517 -2.88 8.30 7.91
C VAL A 517 -3.03 8.76 9.35
N GLY A 518 -2.05 9.53 9.83
CA GLY A 518 -2.10 10.22 11.11
C GLY A 518 -1.35 11.55 10.96
N ASP A 519 -1.52 12.46 11.91
CA ASP A 519 -1.04 13.85 11.80
C ASP A 519 0.44 13.95 11.40
N LEU A 520 1.30 13.12 12.01
CA LEU A 520 2.72 13.08 11.67
C LEU A 520 2.93 12.62 10.22
N PHE A 521 2.30 11.53 9.80
CA PHE A 521 2.38 11.05 8.42
C PHE A 521 1.91 12.13 7.42
N GLU A 522 0.80 12.80 7.69
CA GLU A 522 0.28 13.84 6.79
C GLU A 522 1.24 15.03 6.67
N SER A 523 1.84 15.46 7.79
CA SER A 523 2.83 16.53 7.77
C SER A 523 4.06 16.17 6.93
N LEU A 524 4.54 14.92 7.06
CA LEU A 524 5.69 14.39 6.33
C LEU A 524 5.38 14.19 4.84
N LYS A 525 4.16 13.73 4.54
CA LYS A 525 3.68 13.60 3.17
C LYS A 525 3.65 14.97 2.49
N LYS A 526 3.13 16.00 3.16
CA LYS A 526 3.10 17.37 2.64
C LYS A 526 4.51 17.93 2.39
N GLU A 527 5.46 17.66 3.29
CA GLU A 527 6.87 17.98 3.08
C GLU A 527 7.41 17.30 1.81
N GLY A 528 7.10 16.01 1.63
CA GLY A 528 7.50 15.25 0.45
C GLY A 528 6.83 15.68 -0.85
N ASP A 529 5.55 16.05 -0.82
CA ASP A 529 4.82 16.61 -1.96
C ASP A 529 5.53 17.86 -2.48
N VAL A 530 5.90 18.78 -1.58
CA VAL A 530 6.63 20.01 -1.93
C VAL A 530 8.00 19.68 -2.50
N ALA A 531 8.73 18.75 -1.90
CA ALA A 531 10.04 18.34 -2.39
C ALA A 531 9.97 17.71 -3.79
N PHE A 532 8.98 16.85 -4.04
CA PHE A 532 8.77 16.21 -5.34
C PHE A 532 8.48 17.24 -6.44
N LEU A 533 7.55 18.16 -6.19
CA LEU A 533 7.15 19.19 -7.16
C LEU A 533 8.29 20.17 -7.48
N ALA A 534 9.24 20.35 -6.57
CA ALA A 534 10.43 21.17 -6.79
C ALA A 534 11.50 20.49 -7.66
N LEU A 535 11.41 19.18 -7.90
CA LEU A 535 12.37 18.46 -8.74
C LEU A 535 12.20 18.82 -10.22
N PRO A 536 13.31 18.91 -10.98
CA PRO A 536 13.21 19.07 -12.42
C PRO A 536 12.52 17.85 -13.05
N PRO A 537 11.68 18.05 -14.08
CA PRO A 537 11.04 16.95 -14.79
C PRO A 537 12.06 15.91 -15.27
N PRO A 538 11.70 14.60 -15.25
CA PRO A 538 12.56 13.60 -15.83
C PRO A 538 12.77 13.89 -17.33
N VAL A 539 14.02 13.83 -17.78
CA VAL A 539 14.37 14.11 -19.18
C VAL A 539 14.06 12.86 -20.01
N ALA A 540 13.18 13.01 -21.01
CA ALA A 540 12.90 11.96 -21.99
C ALA A 540 14.18 11.54 -22.71
N TYR A 541 14.36 10.23 -22.92
CA TYR A 541 15.52 9.75 -23.65
C TYR A 541 15.26 9.94 -25.15
N ASN A 542 16.20 10.57 -25.87
CA ASN A 542 16.03 10.84 -27.30
C ASN A 542 15.92 9.52 -28.09
N THR A 543 14.73 9.20 -28.59
CA THR A 543 14.49 8.12 -29.56
C THR A 543 14.89 8.55 -30.96
N SER A 544 16.06 9.15 -31.15
CA SER A 544 16.64 9.32 -32.49
C SER A 544 17.23 7.99 -32.97
N ARG A 545 16.40 6.94 -33.04
CA ARG A 545 16.74 5.71 -33.77
C ARG A 545 16.33 5.95 -35.22
N SER A 546 17.28 6.40 -36.02
CA SER A 546 17.18 6.33 -37.47
C SER A 546 16.89 4.87 -37.87
N TYR A 547 15.65 4.56 -38.20
CA TYR A 547 15.31 3.38 -38.98
C TYR A 547 16.06 3.48 -40.31
N ILE A 548 17.26 2.91 -40.36
CA ILE A 548 17.84 2.47 -41.63
C ILE A 548 17.05 1.21 -41.95
N SER A 549 16.02 1.36 -42.78
CA SER A 549 15.37 0.23 -43.42
C SER A 549 16.43 -0.49 -44.24
N SER A 550 16.98 -1.58 -43.71
CA SER A 550 17.77 -2.52 -44.49
C SER A 550 16.80 -3.34 -45.34
N THR A 551 16.29 -2.75 -46.42
CA THR A 551 15.71 -3.55 -47.50
C THR A 551 16.84 -4.38 -48.09
N SER A 552 16.79 -5.68 -47.82
CA SER A 552 17.60 -6.70 -48.50
C SER A 552 17.45 -6.53 -50.01
N ASN A 553 18.51 -6.08 -50.67
CA ASN A 553 18.59 -6.03 -52.12
C ASN A 553 18.69 -7.46 -52.66
N TYR A 554 17.54 -8.04 -53.01
CA TYR A 554 17.49 -9.15 -53.95
C TYR A 554 17.90 -8.63 -55.32
N ARG A 555 19.03 -9.14 -55.82
CA ARG A 555 19.60 -8.82 -57.14
C ARG A 555 18.71 -9.43 -58.22
N GLY A 556 17.96 -8.61 -58.95
CA GLY A 556 17.16 -9.01 -60.11
C GLY A 556 16.93 -7.82 -61.04
N SER A 557 17.46 -7.93 -62.26
CA SER A 557 17.58 -6.90 -63.29
C SER A 557 16.26 -6.27 -63.78
N ARG A 558 16.20 -4.94 -63.88
CA ARG A 558 15.96 -4.14 -65.11
C ARG A 558 15.71 -2.65 -64.80
N ALA A 559 16.13 -1.82 -65.74
CA ALA A 559 16.18 -0.36 -65.68
C ALA A 559 14.81 0.34 -65.71
N SER A 560 14.71 1.51 -65.04
CA SER A 560 14.23 2.76 -65.64
C SER A 560 14.41 3.92 -64.65
N SER A 561 14.85 5.07 -65.18
CA SER A 561 15.10 6.33 -64.51
C SER A 561 13.82 7.08 -64.18
N THR A 562 13.67 7.59 -62.94
CA THR A 562 12.86 8.80 -62.69
C THR A 562 13.29 9.49 -61.40
N THR A 563 13.62 10.77 -61.54
CA THR A 563 13.99 11.74 -60.52
C THR A 563 12.79 12.06 -59.62
N SER A 564 12.92 11.99 -58.29
CA SER A 564 11.99 12.68 -57.39
C SER A 564 12.65 13.11 -56.08
N THR A 565 12.18 14.28 -55.63
CA THR A 565 12.69 15.23 -54.63
C THR A 565 12.81 14.69 -53.21
N ALA A 566 13.88 15.12 -52.51
CA ALA A 566 14.11 14.86 -51.09
C ALA A 566 13.02 15.48 -50.21
N ALA A 567 12.20 14.63 -49.55
CA ALA A 567 11.26 15.04 -48.53
C ALA A 567 11.97 15.27 -47.19
N ALA A 568 11.79 16.46 -46.61
CA ALA A 568 12.35 16.85 -45.33
C ALA A 568 11.86 15.93 -44.19
N ARG A 569 12.82 15.43 -43.38
CA ARG A 569 12.56 14.66 -42.16
C ARG A 569 11.87 15.55 -41.12
N ARG A 570 10.61 15.27 -40.79
CA ARG A 570 9.93 15.81 -39.61
C ARG A 570 10.42 15.06 -38.37
N THR A 571 11.16 15.74 -37.50
CA THR A 571 11.40 15.30 -36.11
C THR A 571 10.11 15.50 -35.32
N VAL A 572 9.50 14.41 -34.87
CA VAL A 572 8.42 14.46 -33.88
C VAL A 572 9.08 14.66 -32.53
N THR A 573 9.04 15.89 -32.01
CA THR A 573 9.43 16.20 -30.63
C THR A 573 8.30 15.76 -29.70
N THR A 574 8.56 14.82 -28.79
CA THR A 574 7.66 14.50 -27.68
C THR A 574 7.46 15.76 -26.82
N PRO A 575 6.22 16.09 -26.41
CA PRO A 575 5.96 17.24 -25.54
C PRO A 575 6.68 17.06 -24.19
N ALA A 576 7.16 18.17 -23.62
CA ALA A 576 7.85 18.16 -22.33
C ALA A 576 6.90 17.72 -21.20
N ILE A 577 7.40 16.89 -20.28
CA ILE A 577 6.64 16.41 -19.12
C ILE A 577 6.38 17.58 -18.16
N ASN A 578 5.11 17.81 -17.82
CA ASN A 578 4.73 18.77 -16.79
C ASN A 578 4.60 18.06 -15.43
N MET A 579 5.35 18.52 -14.43
CA MET A 579 5.41 17.93 -13.10
C MET A 579 4.07 17.94 -12.36
N ASP A 580 3.19 18.93 -12.62
CA ASP A 580 1.85 18.99 -11.99
C ASP A 580 0.90 17.92 -12.53
N THR A 581 1.10 17.48 -13.79
CA THR A 581 0.35 16.36 -14.39
C THR A 581 1.03 15.01 -14.18
N TYR A 582 2.35 15.04 -13.94
CA TYR A 582 3.17 13.88 -13.60
C TYR A 582 2.99 13.47 -12.14
N TYR A 583 2.73 14.43 -11.26
CA TYR A 583 2.39 14.26 -9.86
C TYR A 583 0.91 14.53 -9.62
N ALA A 584 0.09 13.48 -9.59
CA ALA A 584 -1.33 13.68 -9.32
C ALA A 584 -1.66 14.05 -7.85
N GLY A 585 -0.69 13.96 -6.91
CA GLY A 585 -0.90 14.22 -5.48
C GLY A 585 -2.11 13.45 -4.89
N SER A 586 -2.49 13.72 -3.64
CA SER A 586 -3.77 13.21 -3.11
C SER A 586 -5.00 14.02 -3.54
N GLY A 587 -4.86 14.91 -4.52
CA GLY A 587 -5.90 15.86 -4.96
C GLY A 587 -6.26 15.80 -6.45
N GLY A 588 -5.52 15.07 -7.26
CA GLY A 588 -5.77 14.93 -8.70
C GLY A 588 -6.83 13.87 -8.99
N GLY A 589 -8.10 14.25 -8.89
CA GLY A 589 -9.15 13.53 -9.59
C GLY A 589 -8.87 13.52 -11.09
N CYS A 590 -9.20 12.43 -11.80
CA CYS A 590 -9.23 12.43 -13.26
C CYS A 590 -10.37 13.36 -13.72
N PHE A 591 -10.06 14.65 -13.90
CA PHE A 591 -11.01 15.59 -14.51
C PHE A 591 -10.96 15.39 -16.03
N GLY A 592 -12.03 14.88 -16.62
CA GLY A 592 -12.20 14.95 -18.07
C GLY A 592 -12.37 16.42 -18.49
N GLY A 593 -12.15 16.75 -19.77
CA GLY A 593 -12.39 18.13 -20.27
C GLY A 593 -13.81 18.66 -19.98
N ALA A 594 -14.77 17.75 -19.83
CA ALA A 594 -16.17 18.04 -19.46
C ALA A 594 -16.41 18.21 -17.94
N SER A 595 -15.40 18.02 -17.09
CA SER A 595 -15.53 18.23 -15.64
C SER A 595 -15.74 19.71 -15.34
N THR A 596 -16.67 20.02 -14.44
CA THR A 596 -17.02 21.39 -14.07
C THR A 596 -16.56 21.74 -12.66
N VAL A 597 -16.07 22.96 -12.48
CA VAL A 597 -15.70 23.55 -11.18
C VAL A 597 -16.54 24.80 -10.92
N GLU A 598 -16.70 25.19 -9.66
CA GLU A 598 -17.36 26.45 -9.32
C GLU A 598 -16.32 27.58 -9.34
N VAL A 599 -16.47 28.52 -10.28
CA VAL A 599 -15.65 29.74 -10.39
C VAL A 599 -16.42 30.90 -9.75
N VAL A 600 -15.75 31.70 -8.93
CA VAL A 600 -16.31 32.94 -8.40
C VAL A 600 -16.40 33.99 -9.50
N VAL A 601 -17.61 34.42 -9.85
CA VAL A 601 -17.86 35.49 -10.83
C VAL A 601 -18.61 36.66 -10.18
N LEU A 602 -18.30 37.88 -10.64
CA LEU A 602 -19.04 39.08 -10.23
C LEU A 602 -20.41 39.10 -10.91
N ALA A 603 -21.47 39.06 -10.12
CA ALA A 603 -22.83 39.23 -10.62
C ALA A 603 -23.04 40.68 -11.04
N GLN A 604 -23.37 40.90 -12.32
CA GLN A 604 -23.96 42.15 -12.76
C GLN A 604 -25.45 42.11 -12.42
N SER A 605 -25.82 42.65 -11.25
CA SER A 605 -27.21 42.99 -10.98
C SER A 605 -27.48 44.40 -11.54
N GLY A 606 -28.59 44.57 -12.26
CA GLY A 606 -29.01 45.86 -12.85
C GLY A 606 -29.31 46.98 -11.85
N CYS A 607 -29.03 46.77 -10.56
CA CYS A 607 -29.27 47.74 -9.48
C CYS A 607 -28.10 47.68 -8.47
N GLY A 608 -26.95 48.27 -8.80
CA GLY A 608 -25.96 48.81 -7.85
C GLY A 608 -25.25 47.88 -6.85
N GLY A 609 -25.56 46.59 -6.77
CA GLY A 609 -24.91 45.63 -5.87
C GLY A 609 -23.94 44.71 -6.59
N LYS A 610 -22.64 44.84 -6.31
CA LYS A 610 -21.62 43.86 -6.74
C LYS A 610 -21.67 42.63 -5.82
N GLY A 611 -22.53 41.67 -6.13
CA GLY A 611 -22.54 40.36 -5.47
C GLY A 611 -21.50 39.42 -6.09
N LEU A 612 -20.83 38.60 -5.29
CA LEU A 612 -20.06 37.45 -5.79
C LEU A 612 -21.03 36.28 -5.96
N THR A 613 -21.03 35.64 -7.12
CA THR A 613 -21.84 34.46 -7.43
C THR A 613 -20.95 33.33 -7.93
N MET A 614 -21.30 32.08 -7.64
CA MET A 614 -20.58 30.93 -8.16
C MET A 614 -21.16 30.52 -9.52
N ARG A 615 -20.30 30.29 -10.51
CA ARG A 615 -20.69 29.74 -11.82
C ARG A 615 -20.01 28.38 -12.02
N ALA A 616 -20.80 27.35 -12.31
CA ALA A 616 -20.27 26.09 -12.80
C ALA A 616 -19.60 26.32 -14.16
N THR A 617 -18.31 26.02 -14.24
CA THR A 617 -17.45 26.33 -15.38
C THR A 617 -16.68 25.07 -15.77
N PRO A 618 -16.75 24.61 -17.03
CA PRO A 618 -15.93 23.51 -17.53
C PRO A 618 -14.44 23.78 -17.28
N LEU A 619 -13.65 22.74 -16.99
CA LEU A 619 -12.23 22.90 -16.67
C LEU A 619 -11.46 23.60 -17.80
N GLU A 620 -11.84 23.35 -19.05
CA GLU A 620 -11.25 23.98 -20.24
C GLU A 620 -11.52 25.49 -20.36
N GLU A 621 -12.52 26.01 -19.62
CA GLU A 621 -12.87 27.43 -19.59
C GLU A 621 -12.20 28.20 -18.44
N VAL A 622 -11.57 27.51 -17.49
CA VAL A 622 -10.84 28.15 -16.37
C VAL A 622 -9.60 28.87 -16.90
N ARG A 623 -9.31 30.05 -16.36
CA ARG A 623 -8.17 30.90 -16.75
C ARG A 623 -7.30 31.26 -15.54
N PRO A 624 -6.00 31.57 -15.76
CA PRO A 624 -5.14 32.08 -14.70
C PRO A 624 -5.75 33.32 -14.01
N GLY A 625 -5.92 33.27 -12.69
CA GLY A 625 -6.54 34.33 -11.89
C GLY A 625 -7.97 34.05 -11.43
N ASP A 626 -8.61 32.99 -11.94
CA ASP A 626 -9.92 32.55 -11.46
C ASP A 626 -9.84 31.99 -10.04
N VAL A 627 -10.78 32.38 -9.18
CA VAL A 627 -10.94 31.78 -7.85
C VAL A 627 -11.88 30.57 -8.00
N VAL A 628 -11.33 29.38 -7.84
CA VAL A 628 -12.05 28.10 -7.97
C VAL A 628 -12.28 27.44 -6.62
N ARG A 629 -13.45 26.82 -6.45
CA ARG A 629 -13.76 25.97 -5.30
C ARG A 629 -14.01 24.54 -5.77
N VAL A 630 -13.29 23.58 -5.19
CA VAL A 630 -13.56 22.15 -5.38
C VAL A 630 -14.76 21.77 -4.50
N ARG A 631 -15.83 21.27 -5.13
CA ARG A 631 -16.99 20.74 -4.41
C ARG A 631 -16.54 19.44 -3.71
N LYS A 632 -16.39 19.46 -2.38
CA LYS A 632 -16.28 18.22 -1.60
C LYS A 632 -17.56 17.43 -1.86
N ALA A 633 -17.47 16.22 -2.40
CA ALA A 633 -18.63 15.37 -2.58
C ALA A 633 -19.26 15.12 -1.19
N GLY A 634 -20.43 15.73 -0.96
CA GLY A 634 -21.25 15.50 0.24
C GLY A 634 -21.04 16.47 1.39
N VAL A 635 -21.34 17.76 1.20
CA VAL A 635 -22.00 18.60 2.21
C VAL A 635 -22.88 19.59 1.45
N GLY A 636 -24.20 19.42 1.52
CA GLY A 636 -25.19 20.40 1.11
C GLY A 636 -25.56 21.30 2.27
#